data_AF-A0A0J8X307-F1
#
_entry.id   AF-A0A0J8X307-F1
#
_cell.length_a   1.000
_cell.length_b   1.000
_cell.length_c   1.000
_cell.angle_alpha   90.00
_cell.angle_beta   90.00
_cell.angle_gamma   90.00
#
_symmetry.space_group_name_H-M   'P 1'
#
loop_
_entity.id
_entity.type
_entity.pdbx_description
1 polymer ?
#
loop_
_entity_poly.entity_id
_entity_poly.type
_entity_poly.pdbx_seq_one_letter_code
_entity_poly.pdbx_strand_id
1 'polypeptide(L)'
;MSSGAKVISAFIRETVAGTTPASGDWSLLKRTSWGVKPTQNKGENNEIGGSRMAQGATPGTVDVGGDVGTKFRWGQHDDFLASCFGAEWSGDSLTMGNERITFSLATYASDVGIASVVRGAQVGSWKMQIPNDGDITATVTFAGLDWESKADDTNFIKGEPVDSAGKLRYSFKEVSAVSLNGVAGGNGFCIDSFDIQFDNKLQTQRCIGTGSPYAGANIPTTFTPSGTVTLSWSKAAWEIWSKTLTGETVPFSFTLSNGEGAYTFSFPKVQVSGEWPDGGNSDIIQVQLSITAADEAPTITRKKIPRLP
;
A
#
# COMPACT_ATOMS: atom_id res chain seq x y z
N MET A 1 -29.59 -10.33 -1.18
CA MET A 1 -28.39 -10.50 -2.04
C MET A 1 -27.88 -9.11 -2.38
N SER A 2 -26.57 -8.89 -2.39
CA SER A 2 -25.96 -7.55 -2.56
C SER A 2 -25.16 -7.44 -3.87
N SER A 3 -25.11 -6.23 -4.46
CA SER A 3 -24.30 -5.89 -5.62
C SER A 3 -23.11 -5.02 -5.23
N GLY A 4 -21.92 -5.34 -5.76
CA GLY A 4 -20.69 -4.58 -5.46
C GLY A 4 -20.78 -3.09 -5.81
N ALA A 5 -21.60 -2.70 -6.79
CA ALA A 5 -21.83 -1.30 -7.16
C ALA A 5 -22.61 -0.51 -6.09
N LYS A 6 -23.27 -1.19 -5.15
CA LYS A 6 -24.02 -0.59 -4.03
C LYS A 6 -23.26 -0.68 -2.70
N VAL A 7 -21.99 -1.09 -2.75
CA VAL A 7 -21.11 -1.12 -1.59
C VAL A 7 -20.23 0.12 -1.59
N ILE A 8 -20.48 1.02 -0.64
CA ILE A 8 -19.64 2.20 -0.42
C ILE A 8 -18.50 1.82 0.53
N SER A 9 -17.32 2.40 0.31
CA SER A 9 -16.19 2.29 1.22
C SER A 9 -15.61 3.67 1.45
N ALA A 10 -15.40 4.02 2.71
CA ALA A 10 -14.88 5.31 3.09
C ALA A 10 -13.93 5.17 4.28
N PHE A 11 -13.11 6.18 4.51
CA PHE A 11 -12.22 6.24 5.65
C PHE A 11 -12.29 7.61 6.30
N ILE A 12 -11.98 7.65 7.59
CA ILE A 12 -11.76 8.89 8.33
C ILE A 12 -10.51 8.73 9.18
N ARG A 13 -9.69 9.78 9.25
CA ARG A 13 -8.48 9.78 10.06
C ARG A 13 -8.84 9.84 11.55
N GLU A 14 -8.21 9.01 12.35
CA GLU A 14 -8.43 8.96 13.79
C GLU A 14 -7.55 9.99 14.51
N THR A 15 -8.11 10.68 15.50
CA THR A 15 -7.35 11.53 16.44
C THR A 15 -6.75 10.70 17.58
N VAL A 16 -7.41 9.59 17.93
CA VAL A 16 -6.96 8.61 18.91
C VAL A 16 -7.07 7.23 18.26
N ALA A 17 -5.95 6.50 18.18
CA ALA A 17 -5.91 5.19 17.54
C ALA A 17 -6.95 4.23 18.13
N GLY A 18 -7.74 3.59 17.26
CA GLY A 18 -8.82 2.69 17.64
C GLY A 18 -10.15 3.37 17.92
N THR A 19 -10.24 4.70 17.84
CA THR A 19 -11.49 5.44 18.09
C THR A 19 -11.91 6.24 16.86
N THR A 20 -13.07 5.91 16.31
CA THR A 20 -13.69 6.70 15.24
C THR A 20 -14.06 8.09 15.76
N PRO A 21 -13.60 9.19 15.12
CA PRO A 21 -13.97 10.54 15.52
C PRO A 21 -15.49 10.75 15.49
N ALA A 22 -16.02 11.50 16.46
CA ALA A 22 -17.44 11.84 16.53
C ALA A 22 -17.88 12.85 15.45
N SER A 23 -16.92 13.60 14.90
CA SER A 23 -17.10 14.65 13.90
C SER A 23 -15.96 14.62 12.88
N GLY A 24 -16.24 15.05 11.66
CA GLY A 24 -15.28 15.11 10.56
C GLY A 24 -15.86 14.49 9.30
N ASP A 25 -15.26 14.83 8.17
CA ASP A 25 -15.71 14.33 6.88
C ASP A 25 -15.05 12.97 6.58
N TRP A 26 -15.87 12.01 6.17
CA TRP A 26 -15.38 10.74 5.65
C TRP A 26 -14.88 10.95 4.22
N SER A 27 -13.74 10.37 3.88
CA SER A 27 -13.18 10.36 2.53
C SER A 27 -13.63 9.11 1.79
N LEU A 28 -14.16 9.27 0.57
CA LEU A 28 -14.56 8.15 -0.28
C LEU A 28 -13.31 7.39 -0.78
N LEU A 29 -13.29 6.08 -0.59
CA LEU A 29 -12.22 5.22 -1.07
C LEU A 29 -12.62 4.46 -2.33
N LYS A 30 -12.24 4.99 -3.49
CA LYS A 30 -12.41 4.28 -4.77
C LYS A 30 -11.43 3.12 -4.86
N ARG A 31 -11.96 1.90 -4.93
CA ARG A 31 -11.20 0.66 -4.89
C ARG A 31 -11.59 -0.31 -5.99
N THR A 32 -10.68 -1.23 -6.29
CA THR A 32 -10.92 -2.38 -7.17
C THR A 32 -11.18 -3.65 -6.35
N SER A 33 -10.66 -3.75 -5.13
CA SER A 33 -10.87 -4.88 -4.23
C SER A 33 -10.95 -4.42 -2.77
N TRP A 34 -11.52 -5.26 -1.90
CA TRP A 34 -11.54 -5.04 -0.45
C TRP A 34 -11.25 -6.35 0.27
N GLY A 35 -10.06 -6.45 0.86
CA GLY A 35 -9.61 -7.59 1.63
C GLY A 35 -9.62 -7.37 3.14
N VAL A 36 -9.88 -6.15 3.62
CA VAL A 36 -9.80 -5.81 5.04
C VAL A 36 -10.95 -6.46 5.82
N LYS A 37 -10.61 -7.40 6.70
CA LYS A 37 -11.58 -8.20 7.46
C LYS A 37 -10.96 -8.76 8.76
N PRO A 38 -11.78 -9.20 9.73
CA PRO A 38 -11.30 -9.99 10.84
C PRO A 38 -10.96 -11.41 10.39
N THR A 39 -9.84 -11.94 10.88
CA THR A 39 -9.39 -13.31 10.69
C THR A 39 -9.25 -13.97 12.06
N GLN A 40 -10.11 -14.96 12.31
CA GLN A 40 -10.12 -15.71 13.56
C GLN A 40 -9.01 -16.76 13.54
N ASN A 41 -8.01 -16.61 14.41
CA ASN A 41 -7.04 -17.68 14.65
C ASN A 41 -7.70 -18.80 15.46
N LYS A 42 -7.37 -20.06 15.12
CA LYS A 42 -7.92 -21.24 15.77
C LYS A 42 -6.79 -22.15 16.23
N GLY A 43 -6.89 -22.67 17.45
CA GLY A 43 -6.06 -23.77 17.91
C GLY A 43 -6.69 -25.10 17.51
N GLU A 44 -5.89 -26.01 16.97
CA GLU A 44 -6.34 -27.39 16.74
C GLU A 44 -6.68 -28.06 18.07
N ASN A 45 -7.81 -28.78 18.11
CA ASN A 45 -8.16 -29.61 19.24
C ASN A 45 -7.75 -31.07 18.96
N ASN A 46 -6.72 -31.54 19.66
CA ASN A 46 -6.20 -32.91 19.56
C ASN A 46 -6.69 -33.83 20.68
N GLU A 47 -7.77 -33.45 21.37
CA GLU A 47 -8.40 -34.30 22.39
C GLU A 47 -8.97 -35.60 21.79
N ILE A 48 -8.74 -36.72 22.48
CA ILE A 48 -9.25 -38.04 22.08
C ILE A 48 -10.63 -38.24 22.72
N GLY A 49 -11.68 -37.89 21.99
CA GLY A 49 -13.08 -37.93 22.48
C GLY A 49 -13.78 -39.30 22.42
N GLY A 50 -13.04 -40.41 22.34
CA GLY A 50 -13.60 -41.77 22.31
C GLY A 50 -14.41 -42.15 21.05
N SER A 51 -14.47 -41.27 20.04
CA SER A 51 -15.03 -41.54 18.72
C SER A 51 -14.01 -41.21 17.62
N ARG A 52 -14.27 -41.65 16.38
CA ARG A 52 -13.41 -41.31 15.23
C ARG A 52 -13.58 -39.86 14.72
N MET A 53 -14.38 -39.04 15.42
CA MET A 53 -14.65 -37.65 15.04
C MET A 53 -13.72 -36.67 15.75
N ALA A 54 -13.21 -35.68 14.99
CA ALA A 54 -12.44 -34.56 15.53
C ALA A 54 -13.28 -33.73 16.51
N GLN A 55 -12.67 -33.25 17.60
CA GLN A 55 -13.33 -32.56 18.72
C GLN A 55 -13.46 -31.04 18.53
N GLY A 56 -13.53 -30.57 17.28
CA GLY A 56 -13.65 -29.15 16.95
C GLY A 56 -12.32 -28.38 17.06
N ALA A 57 -12.40 -27.06 17.18
CA ALA A 57 -11.24 -26.17 17.29
C ALA A 57 -11.56 -25.01 18.24
N THR A 58 -10.56 -24.53 18.97
CA THR A 58 -10.75 -23.44 19.95
C THR A 58 -10.50 -22.08 19.29
N PRO A 59 -11.46 -21.14 19.31
CA PRO A 59 -11.23 -19.77 18.86
C PRO A 59 -10.19 -19.09 19.75
N GLY A 60 -9.15 -18.53 19.12
CA GLY A 60 -8.15 -17.71 19.79
C GLY A 60 -8.34 -16.22 19.51
N THR A 61 -7.24 -15.55 19.24
CA THR A 61 -7.15 -14.13 18.89
C THR A 61 -7.69 -13.83 17.49
N VAL A 62 -8.07 -12.58 17.25
CA VAL A 62 -8.53 -12.09 15.96
C VAL A 62 -7.56 -11.06 15.41
N ASP A 63 -7.06 -11.29 14.20
CA ASP A 63 -6.28 -10.31 13.45
C ASP A 63 -7.22 -9.55 12.51
N VAL A 64 -7.18 -8.22 12.54
CA VAL A 64 -8.00 -7.39 11.66
C VAL A 64 -7.07 -6.72 10.66
N GLY A 65 -7.29 -6.94 9.37
CA GLY A 65 -6.42 -6.38 8.35
C GLY A 65 -6.64 -6.96 6.98
N GLY A 66 -5.77 -6.58 6.05
CA GLY A 66 -5.77 -7.07 4.68
C GLY A 66 -5.57 -5.96 3.66
N ASP A 67 -5.68 -6.34 2.39
CA ASP A 67 -5.30 -5.48 1.27
C ASP A 67 -6.49 -4.76 0.66
N VAL A 68 -6.29 -3.49 0.31
CA VAL A 68 -7.19 -2.72 -0.55
C VAL A 68 -6.48 -2.43 -1.86
N GLY A 69 -6.95 -3.03 -2.94
CA GLY A 69 -6.50 -2.72 -4.29
C GLY A 69 -7.20 -1.49 -4.83
N THR A 70 -6.45 -0.63 -5.51
CA THR A 70 -6.93 0.62 -6.09
C THR A 70 -6.22 0.91 -7.43
N LYS A 71 -6.81 1.80 -8.22
CA LYS A 71 -6.08 2.48 -9.30
C LYS A 71 -5.46 3.75 -8.75
N PHE A 72 -4.24 4.08 -9.17
CA PHE A 72 -3.56 5.26 -8.67
C PHE A 72 -4.19 6.54 -9.26
N ARG A 73 -4.47 7.52 -8.40
CA ARG A 73 -5.13 8.80 -8.73
C ARG A 73 -4.54 9.91 -7.89
N TRP A 74 -4.63 11.14 -8.39
CA TRP A 74 -4.20 12.32 -7.66
C TRP A 74 -4.98 12.47 -6.34
N GLY A 75 -4.29 12.72 -5.23
CA GLY A 75 -4.86 13.03 -3.91
C GLY A 75 -5.41 11.85 -3.11
N GLN A 76 -5.90 10.78 -3.76
CA GLN A 76 -6.61 9.69 -3.08
C GLN A 76 -5.72 8.92 -2.08
N HIS A 77 -4.43 8.81 -2.37
CA HIS A 77 -3.50 7.97 -1.61
C HIS A 77 -2.64 8.76 -0.63
N ASP A 78 -2.80 10.09 -0.58
CA ASP A 78 -1.91 10.99 0.17
C ASP A 78 -1.93 10.69 1.67
N ASP A 79 -3.12 10.45 2.24
CA ASP A 79 -3.26 10.08 3.65
C ASP A 79 -2.66 8.71 3.95
N PHE A 80 -2.80 7.74 3.03
CA PHE A 80 -2.22 6.41 3.21
C PHE A 80 -0.71 6.42 3.05
N LEU A 81 -0.17 7.25 2.15
CA LEU A 81 1.26 7.48 2.03
C LEU A 81 1.81 8.16 3.29
N ALA A 82 1.10 9.16 3.83
CA ALA A 82 1.46 9.78 5.11
C ALA A 82 1.51 8.75 6.26
N SER A 83 0.50 7.87 6.35
CA SER A 83 0.50 6.76 7.32
C SER A 83 1.60 5.75 7.09
N CYS A 84 1.92 5.44 5.84
CA CYS A 84 2.98 4.51 5.50
C CYS A 84 4.37 5.09 5.82
N PHE A 85 4.60 6.39 5.59
CA PHE A 85 5.86 7.07 5.89
C PHE A 85 5.96 7.49 7.36
N GLY A 86 4.87 7.40 8.13
CA GLY A 86 4.81 7.86 9.51
C GLY A 86 5.06 9.36 9.63
N ALA A 87 4.58 10.16 8.68
CA ALA A 87 4.80 11.60 8.66
C ALA A 87 3.70 12.33 7.91
N GLU A 88 3.44 13.57 8.30
CA GLU A 88 2.63 14.49 7.53
C GLU A 88 3.36 15.02 6.30
N TRP A 89 2.59 15.38 5.28
CA TRP A 89 3.09 16.17 4.15
C TRP A 89 3.53 17.55 4.63
N SER A 90 4.82 17.87 4.48
CA SER A 90 5.35 19.21 4.69
C SER A 90 5.20 20.01 3.40
N GLY A 91 4.06 20.70 3.29
CA GLY A 91 3.62 21.31 2.04
C GLY A 91 3.38 20.23 0.96
N ASP A 92 4.30 20.18 0.02
CA ASP A 92 4.27 19.31 -1.15
C ASP A 92 5.30 18.18 -1.09
N SER A 93 5.97 17.99 0.05
CA SER A 93 6.99 16.95 0.25
C SER A 93 6.64 16.01 1.40
N LEU A 94 6.92 14.72 1.23
CA LEU A 94 6.78 13.67 2.22
C LEU A 94 8.11 12.91 2.34
N THR A 95 8.59 12.79 3.58
CA THR A 95 9.78 12.01 3.94
C THR A 95 9.44 11.16 5.17
N MET A 96 10.30 10.19 5.49
CA MET A 96 10.06 9.27 6.61
C MET A 96 10.03 10.02 7.94
N GLY A 97 9.03 9.71 8.76
CA GLY A 97 8.93 10.12 10.17
C GLY A 97 8.60 8.93 11.07
N ASN A 98 8.16 9.24 12.30
CA ASN A 98 7.85 8.25 13.33
C ASN A 98 6.43 8.40 13.91
N GLU A 99 5.57 9.15 13.23
CA GLU A 99 4.19 9.37 13.65
C GLU A 99 3.31 8.15 13.40
N ARG A 100 2.37 7.90 14.32
CA ARG A 100 1.37 6.86 14.18
C ARG A 100 0.08 7.44 13.65
N ILE A 101 -0.13 7.33 12.34
CA ILE A 101 -1.35 7.79 11.67
C ILE A 101 -2.26 6.59 11.42
N THR A 102 -3.49 6.66 11.95
CA THR A 102 -4.48 5.57 11.93
C THR A 102 -5.81 6.05 11.37
N PHE A 103 -6.61 5.11 10.87
CA PHE A 103 -7.89 5.37 10.23
C PHE A 103 -8.99 4.46 10.80
N SER A 104 -10.20 4.99 10.78
CA SER A 104 -11.41 4.19 10.81
C SER A 104 -11.83 3.93 9.35
N LEU A 105 -11.85 2.66 8.94
CA LEU A 105 -12.23 2.23 7.59
C LEU A 105 -13.61 1.60 7.65
N ALA A 106 -14.58 2.13 6.89
CA ALA A 106 -15.95 1.63 6.92
C ALA A 106 -16.44 1.20 5.54
N THR A 107 -17.33 0.21 5.54
CA THR A 107 -18.08 -0.23 4.36
C THR A 107 -19.56 -0.27 4.66
N TYR A 108 -20.38 -0.02 3.64
CA TYR A 108 -21.83 -0.13 3.73
C TYR A 108 -22.42 -0.66 2.43
N ALA A 109 -23.11 -1.80 2.53
CA ALA A 109 -23.86 -2.42 1.45
C ALA A 109 -25.33 -1.99 1.55
N SER A 110 -25.70 -0.93 0.82
CA SER A 110 -26.98 -0.22 1.02
C SER A 110 -28.21 -1.01 0.59
N ASP A 111 -28.05 -2.09 -0.16
CA ASP A 111 -29.13 -2.96 -0.63
C ASP A 111 -29.51 -4.08 0.33
N VAL A 112 -28.64 -4.39 1.29
CA VAL A 112 -28.85 -5.43 2.31
C VAL A 112 -28.67 -4.90 3.73
N GLY A 113 -28.38 -3.62 3.89
CA GLY A 113 -28.30 -2.97 5.20
C GLY A 113 -27.11 -3.41 6.06
N ILE A 114 -26.06 -3.95 5.45
CA ILE A 114 -24.90 -4.48 6.18
C ILE A 114 -23.78 -3.45 6.18
N ALA A 115 -23.30 -3.11 7.37
CA ALA A 115 -22.17 -2.21 7.57
C ALA A 115 -21.05 -2.92 8.33
N SER A 116 -19.81 -2.53 8.06
CA SER A 116 -18.67 -2.87 8.91
C SER A 116 -17.72 -1.71 9.06
N VAL A 117 -16.98 -1.68 10.17
CA VAL A 117 -15.93 -0.71 10.43
C VAL A 117 -14.73 -1.40 11.06
N VAL A 118 -13.55 -1.01 10.62
CA VAL A 118 -12.26 -1.35 11.22
C VAL A 118 -11.74 -0.07 11.86
N ARG A 119 -11.28 -0.14 13.10
CA ARG A 119 -10.69 1.01 13.81
C ARG A 119 -9.22 0.77 14.10
N GLY A 120 -8.45 1.85 14.25
CA GLY A 120 -7.00 1.75 14.44
C GLY A 120 -6.28 1.19 13.23
N ALA A 121 -6.86 1.32 12.02
CA ALA A 121 -6.27 0.82 10.80
C ALA A 121 -5.02 1.64 10.47
N GLN A 122 -3.85 1.02 10.62
CA GLN A 122 -2.56 1.58 10.24
C GLN A 122 -2.10 0.96 8.93
N VAL A 123 -1.43 1.74 8.07
CA VAL A 123 -0.83 1.23 6.83
C VAL A 123 0.44 0.46 7.17
N GLY A 124 0.41 -0.85 6.96
CA GLY A 124 1.56 -1.73 7.15
C GLY A 124 2.47 -1.79 5.96
N SER A 125 1.90 -1.77 4.77
CA SER A 125 2.66 -1.61 3.55
C SER A 125 1.84 -0.90 2.49
N TRP A 126 2.54 -0.24 1.58
CA TRP A 126 1.99 0.37 0.40
C TRP A 126 2.82 -0.09 -0.79
N LYS A 127 2.15 -0.62 -1.82
CA LYS A 127 2.80 -1.10 -3.04
C LYS A 127 2.17 -0.43 -4.26
N MET A 128 2.99 0.03 -5.20
CA MET A 128 2.57 0.53 -6.50
C MET A 128 3.19 -0.34 -7.59
N GLN A 129 2.40 -0.68 -8.60
CA GLN A 129 2.87 -1.41 -9.77
C GLN A 129 2.71 -0.54 -11.01
N ILE A 130 3.80 -0.38 -11.75
CA ILE A 130 3.86 0.33 -13.01
C ILE A 130 4.07 -0.71 -14.12
N PRO A 131 2.98 -1.14 -14.77
CA PRO A 131 3.07 -2.12 -15.85
C PRO A 131 3.62 -1.49 -17.14
N ASN A 132 4.02 -2.34 -18.10
CA ASN A 132 4.42 -1.91 -19.45
C ASN A 132 3.21 -1.47 -20.30
N ASP A 133 1.99 -1.84 -19.92
CA ASP A 133 0.74 -1.39 -20.51
C ASP A 133 -0.38 -1.32 -19.45
N GLY A 134 -1.33 -0.41 -19.64
CA GLY A 134 -2.48 -0.21 -18.77
C GLY A 134 -2.28 0.74 -17.58
N ASP A 135 -3.24 0.68 -16.66
CA ASP A 135 -3.33 1.58 -15.50
C ASP A 135 -2.34 1.20 -14.39
N ILE A 136 -1.71 2.20 -13.77
CA ILE A 136 -0.94 2.05 -12.54
C ILE A 136 -1.87 1.64 -11.40
N THR A 137 -1.50 0.59 -10.68
CA THR A 137 -2.24 0.08 -9.52
C THR A 137 -1.50 0.43 -8.23
N ALA A 138 -2.27 0.56 -7.15
CA ALA A 138 -1.72 0.64 -5.81
C ALA A 138 -2.49 -0.28 -4.87
N THR A 139 -1.74 -0.98 -4.02
CA THR A 139 -2.25 -1.86 -2.97
C THR A 139 -1.83 -1.27 -1.63
N VAL A 140 -2.82 -1.06 -0.76
CA VAL A 140 -2.60 -0.61 0.62
C VAL A 140 -2.95 -1.74 1.56
N THR A 141 -1.98 -2.19 2.35
CA THR A 141 -2.18 -3.25 3.35
C THR A 141 -2.39 -2.61 4.71
N PHE A 142 -3.54 -2.90 5.32
CA PHE A 142 -3.91 -2.37 6.62
C PHE A 142 -3.79 -3.41 7.74
N ALA A 143 -3.43 -2.93 8.93
CA ALA A 143 -3.57 -3.66 10.18
C ALA A 143 -4.41 -2.82 11.16
N GLY A 144 -5.58 -3.34 11.52
CA GLY A 144 -6.52 -2.73 12.46
C GLY A 144 -6.33 -3.21 13.91
N LEU A 145 -6.98 -2.52 14.84
CA LEU A 145 -7.01 -2.85 16.27
C LEU A 145 -8.39 -3.36 16.71
N ASP A 146 -9.43 -3.07 15.94
CA ASP A 146 -10.80 -3.43 16.27
C ASP A 146 -11.61 -3.62 14.99
N TRP A 147 -12.66 -4.42 15.08
CA TRP A 147 -13.63 -4.63 14.02
C TRP A 147 -15.05 -4.77 14.58
N GLU A 148 -15.99 -4.12 13.90
CA GLU A 148 -17.40 -4.19 14.22
C GLU A 148 -18.21 -4.35 12.93
N SER A 149 -19.32 -5.10 12.99
CA SER A 149 -20.31 -5.14 11.91
C SER A 149 -21.73 -5.19 12.45
N LYS A 150 -22.67 -4.77 11.60
CA LYS A 150 -24.10 -4.80 11.88
C LYS A 150 -24.89 -5.00 10.59
N ALA A 151 -26.10 -5.51 10.74
CA ALA A 151 -27.06 -5.76 9.67
C ALA A 151 -28.43 -5.20 10.05
N ASP A 152 -28.45 -3.93 10.48
CA ASP A 152 -29.62 -3.23 11.01
C ASP A 152 -30.05 -2.05 10.14
N ASP A 153 -29.64 -2.06 8.87
CA ASP A 153 -29.86 -0.99 7.87
C ASP A 153 -29.19 0.35 8.20
N THR A 154 -28.38 0.45 9.26
CA THR A 154 -27.68 1.68 9.62
C THR A 154 -26.22 1.68 9.18
N ASN A 155 -25.64 2.88 8.99
CA ASN A 155 -24.27 3.06 8.51
C ASN A 155 -23.32 3.57 9.63
N PHE A 156 -22.06 3.15 9.59
CA PHE A 156 -20.97 3.72 10.40
C PHE A 156 -20.44 5.03 9.82
N ILE A 157 -20.45 5.15 8.48
CA ILE A 157 -20.11 6.37 7.75
C ILE A 157 -21.15 7.44 8.11
N LYS A 158 -20.68 8.62 8.52
CA LYS A 158 -21.53 9.78 8.85
C LYS A 158 -21.41 10.82 7.75
N GLY A 159 -22.56 11.38 7.34
CA GLY A 159 -22.61 12.29 6.21
C GLY A 159 -22.35 11.60 4.86
N GLU A 160 -22.24 12.40 3.81
CA GLU A 160 -21.85 11.93 2.48
C GLU A 160 -20.31 11.93 2.37
N PRO A 161 -19.68 10.80 2.02
CA PRO A 161 -18.23 10.76 1.83
C PRO A 161 -17.74 11.74 0.77
N VAL A 162 -16.71 12.50 1.11
CA VAL A 162 -16.05 13.44 0.21
C VAL A 162 -15.15 12.68 -0.76
N ASP A 163 -15.38 12.86 -2.05
CA ASP A 163 -14.52 12.31 -3.11
C ASP A 163 -13.36 13.27 -3.42
N SER A 164 -12.24 13.09 -2.72
CA SER A 164 -11.01 13.86 -2.91
C SER A 164 -10.13 13.35 -4.06
N ALA A 165 -10.49 12.22 -4.68
CA ALA A 165 -9.70 11.60 -5.72
C ALA A 165 -9.78 12.38 -7.05
N GLY A 166 -8.63 12.55 -7.71
CA GLY A 166 -8.55 13.06 -9.07
C GLY A 166 -9.43 12.28 -10.03
N LYS A 167 -9.96 12.95 -11.06
CA LYS A 167 -10.83 12.35 -12.07
C LYS A 167 -10.04 11.49 -13.04
N LEU A 168 -8.76 11.81 -13.28
CA LEU A 168 -7.88 11.06 -14.16
C LEU A 168 -7.18 9.91 -13.41
N ARG A 169 -6.98 8.78 -14.10
CA ARG A 169 -6.11 7.69 -13.63
C ARG A 169 -4.70 7.94 -14.14
N TYR A 170 -3.69 7.45 -13.43
CA TYR A 170 -2.35 7.32 -13.99
C TYR A 170 -2.23 5.96 -14.69
N SER A 171 -1.64 5.97 -15.88
CA SER A 171 -1.27 4.79 -16.67
C SER A 171 0.23 4.82 -16.97
N PHE A 172 0.74 3.80 -17.64
CA PHE A 172 2.14 3.76 -18.08
C PHE A 172 2.56 5.01 -18.89
N LYS A 173 1.63 5.67 -19.59
CA LYS A 173 1.91 6.87 -20.41
C LYS A 173 2.26 8.11 -19.59
N GLU A 174 1.80 8.16 -18.34
CA GLU A 174 2.04 9.27 -17.43
C GLU A 174 3.35 9.11 -16.64
N VAL A 175 4.09 8.02 -16.86
CA VAL A 175 5.41 7.78 -16.28
C VAL A 175 6.45 8.51 -17.11
N SER A 176 7.28 9.31 -16.44
CA SER A 176 8.31 10.13 -17.07
C SER A 176 9.52 10.29 -16.14
N ALA A 177 10.61 10.83 -16.70
CA ALA A 177 11.83 11.13 -15.95
C ALA A 177 12.34 9.95 -15.10
N VAL A 178 12.16 8.72 -15.58
CA VAL A 178 12.71 7.56 -14.88
C VAL A 178 14.22 7.60 -15.02
N SER A 179 14.94 7.49 -13.91
CA SER A 179 16.39 7.53 -13.86
C SER A 179 16.89 6.52 -12.85
N LEU A 180 17.84 5.68 -13.26
CA LEU A 180 18.52 4.71 -12.40
C LEU A 180 20.02 4.89 -12.58
N ASN A 181 20.74 5.08 -11.48
CA ASN A 181 22.18 5.40 -11.50
C ASN A 181 22.50 6.66 -12.32
N GLY A 182 21.58 7.64 -12.35
CA GLY A 182 21.72 8.87 -13.14
C GLY A 182 21.51 8.69 -14.65
N VAL A 183 21.23 7.47 -15.11
CA VAL A 183 20.95 7.17 -16.52
C VAL A 183 19.44 7.21 -16.73
N ALA A 184 19.00 8.06 -17.65
CA ALA A 184 17.58 8.21 -17.99
C ALA A 184 17.05 6.98 -18.75
N GLY A 185 15.86 6.52 -18.37
CA GLY A 185 15.13 5.47 -19.09
C GLY A 185 14.88 5.88 -20.55
N GLY A 186 15.15 4.97 -21.48
CA GLY A 186 15.15 5.24 -22.92
C GLY A 186 16.47 5.78 -23.47
N ASN A 187 17.42 6.15 -22.60
CA ASN A 187 18.77 6.58 -23.00
C ASN A 187 19.83 5.69 -22.32
N GLY A 188 19.98 4.47 -22.82
CA GLY A 188 20.94 3.47 -22.32
C GLY A 188 20.30 2.12 -22.04
N PHE A 189 19.07 2.11 -21.50
CA PHE A 189 18.23 0.91 -21.34
C PHE A 189 16.75 1.29 -21.50
N CYS A 190 15.94 0.31 -21.91
CA CYS A 190 14.48 0.40 -21.84
C CYS A 190 14.01 -0.25 -20.54
N ILE A 191 13.08 0.41 -19.85
CA ILE A 191 12.41 -0.15 -18.68
C ILE A 191 11.13 -0.82 -19.20
N ASP A 192 10.98 -2.11 -18.95
CA ASP A 192 9.75 -2.81 -19.30
C ASP A 192 8.68 -2.52 -18.24
N SER A 193 8.96 -2.87 -17.00
CA SER A 193 8.04 -2.70 -15.88
C SER A 193 8.82 -2.49 -14.59
N PHE A 194 8.17 -1.86 -13.61
CA PHE A 194 8.73 -1.75 -12.26
C PHE A 194 7.63 -1.64 -11.21
N ASP A 195 7.98 -2.02 -9.99
CA ASP A 195 7.15 -1.79 -8.81
C ASP A 195 7.95 -1.14 -7.69
N ILE A 196 7.21 -0.51 -6.78
CA ILE A 196 7.73 0.11 -5.56
C ILE A 196 6.88 -0.33 -4.40
N GLN A 197 7.53 -0.63 -3.30
CA GLN A 197 6.91 -0.99 -2.05
C GLN A 197 7.55 -0.21 -0.90
N PHE A 198 6.72 0.25 0.02
CA PHE A 198 7.11 0.75 1.32
C PHE A 198 6.51 -0.19 2.36
N ASP A 199 7.34 -0.78 3.21
CA ASP A 199 6.91 -1.75 4.23
C ASP A 199 7.37 -1.30 5.61
N ASN A 200 6.43 -1.12 6.53
CA ASN A 200 6.67 -0.75 7.92
C ASN A 200 7.01 -1.94 8.83
N LYS A 201 6.99 -3.16 8.28
CA LYS A 201 7.21 -4.41 9.02
C LYS A 201 6.39 -4.46 10.30
N LEU A 202 5.11 -4.08 10.20
CA LEU A 202 4.20 -3.97 11.35
C LEU A 202 4.17 -5.27 12.13
N GLN A 203 4.36 -5.16 13.45
CA GLN A 203 4.22 -6.27 14.39
C GLN A 203 2.96 -6.08 15.22
N THR A 204 2.13 -7.13 15.27
CA THR A 204 0.93 -7.16 16.11
C THR A 204 1.33 -7.50 17.54
N GLN A 205 1.18 -6.53 18.45
CA GLN A 205 1.36 -6.76 19.88
C GLN A 205 0.02 -7.14 20.52
N ARG A 206 0.02 -8.25 21.25
CA ARG A 206 -1.17 -8.73 21.98
C ARG A 206 -0.95 -8.60 23.49
N CYS A 207 -1.99 -8.20 24.19
CA CYS A 207 -1.97 -8.01 25.64
C CYS A 207 -2.98 -8.95 26.31
N ILE A 208 -2.47 -9.99 26.99
CA ILE A 208 -3.29 -10.93 27.77
C ILE A 208 -3.92 -10.17 28.95
N GLY A 209 -5.18 -10.47 29.26
CA GLY A 209 -5.90 -9.88 30.40
C GLY A 209 -6.74 -8.63 30.08
N THR A 210 -6.73 -8.16 28.83
CA THR A 210 -7.58 -7.03 28.38
C THR A 210 -9.03 -7.42 28.11
N GLY A 211 -9.34 -8.72 28.06
CA GLY A 211 -10.66 -9.24 27.69
C GLY A 211 -11.01 -9.09 26.20
N SER A 212 -10.14 -8.45 25.41
CA SER A 212 -10.30 -8.30 23.96
C SER A 212 -9.55 -9.41 23.22
N PRO A 213 -10.15 -10.03 22.19
CA PRO A 213 -9.45 -10.97 21.31
C PRO A 213 -8.57 -10.26 20.27
N TYR A 214 -8.66 -8.94 20.14
CA TYR A 214 -7.96 -8.15 19.12
C TYR A 214 -6.54 -7.73 19.55
N ALA A 215 -5.82 -7.13 18.61
CA ALA A 215 -4.50 -6.55 18.85
C ALA A 215 -4.56 -5.42 19.89
N GLY A 216 -3.58 -5.38 20.81
CA GLY A 216 -3.42 -4.25 21.74
C GLY A 216 -2.74 -3.06 21.08
N ALA A 217 -1.77 -3.32 20.21
CA ALA A 217 -1.12 -2.31 19.37
C ALA A 217 -0.57 -2.94 18.09
N ASN A 218 -0.46 -2.14 17.04
CA ASN A 218 0.31 -2.46 15.84
C ASN A 218 1.53 -1.54 15.84
N ILE A 219 2.72 -2.12 15.91
CA ILE A 219 3.98 -1.36 16.08
C ILE A 219 4.78 -1.43 14.78
N PRO A 220 5.05 -0.28 14.12
CA PRO A 220 5.96 -0.23 12.98
C PRO A 220 7.39 -0.46 13.49
N THR A 221 8.13 -1.30 12.77
CA THR A 221 9.51 -1.63 13.13
C THR A 221 10.46 -0.97 12.13
N THR A 222 10.96 -1.73 11.15
CA THR A 222 11.83 -1.20 10.10
C THR A 222 10.99 -0.72 8.93
N PHE A 223 11.22 0.53 8.49
CA PHE A 223 10.73 1.02 7.21
C PHE A 223 11.66 0.54 6.09
N THR A 224 11.14 -0.29 5.19
CA THR A 224 11.90 -0.85 4.07
C THR A 224 11.27 -0.41 2.75
N PRO A 225 11.80 0.65 2.12
CA PRO A 225 11.53 0.96 0.73
C PRO A 225 12.25 -0.05 -0.17
N SER A 226 11.50 -0.71 -1.03
CA SER A 226 12.03 -1.68 -1.98
C SER A 226 11.22 -1.68 -3.28
N GLY A 227 11.62 -2.50 -4.23
CA GLY A 227 10.91 -2.66 -5.50
C GLY A 227 11.64 -3.60 -6.43
N THR A 228 11.09 -3.74 -7.62
CA THR A 228 11.71 -4.48 -8.73
C THR A 228 11.68 -3.62 -9.98
N VAL A 229 12.75 -3.69 -10.78
CA VAL A 229 12.86 -2.99 -12.06
C VAL A 229 13.36 -3.98 -13.11
N THR A 230 12.63 -4.11 -14.22
CA THR A 230 13.02 -4.94 -15.36
C THR A 230 13.59 -4.05 -16.47
N LEU A 231 14.84 -4.31 -16.84
CA LEU A 231 15.61 -3.53 -17.82
C LEU A 231 15.98 -4.39 -19.02
N SER A 232 15.94 -3.81 -20.23
CA SER A 232 16.60 -4.41 -21.39
C SER A 232 18.11 -4.49 -21.15
N TRP A 233 18.70 -5.65 -21.44
CA TRP A 233 20.14 -5.84 -21.25
C TRP A 233 20.93 -4.95 -22.20
N SER A 234 21.87 -4.22 -21.62
CA SER A 234 22.65 -3.17 -22.28
C SER A 234 23.91 -2.91 -21.46
N LYS A 235 24.85 -2.13 -21.99
CA LYS A 235 26.05 -1.72 -21.23
C LYS A 235 25.68 -0.96 -19.95
N ALA A 236 24.71 -0.05 -20.02
CA ALA A 236 24.24 0.70 -18.85
C ALA A 236 23.54 -0.22 -17.83
N ALA A 237 22.74 -1.19 -18.29
CA ALA A 237 22.12 -2.18 -17.41
C ALA A 237 23.17 -3.07 -16.73
N TRP A 238 24.25 -3.45 -17.43
CA TRP A 238 25.38 -4.18 -16.85
C TRP A 238 26.16 -3.35 -15.83
N GLU A 239 26.37 -2.05 -16.07
CA GLU A 239 27.01 -1.13 -15.11
C GLU A 239 26.21 -1.02 -13.82
N ILE A 240 24.87 -1.10 -13.89
CA ILE A 240 24.01 -1.14 -12.71
C ILE A 240 24.07 -2.53 -12.07
N TRP A 241 23.87 -3.60 -12.85
CA TRP A 241 23.90 -4.97 -12.34
C TRP A 241 25.21 -5.29 -11.62
N SER A 242 26.36 -4.87 -12.15
CA SER A 242 27.68 -5.14 -11.55
C SER A 242 27.83 -4.59 -10.13
N LYS A 243 27.02 -3.60 -9.74
CA LYS A 243 26.95 -3.08 -8.35
C LYS A 243 26.35 -4.08 -7.37
N THR A 244 25.64 -5.12 -7.83
CA THR A 244 25.24 -6.24 -6.96
C THR A 244 26.46 -6.96 -6.38
N LEU A 245 27.62 -6.91 -7.04
CA LEU A 245 28.84 -7.58 -6.60
C LEU A 245 29.61 -6.75 -5.58
N THR A 246 29.48 -5.42 -5.64
CA THR A 246 30.20 -4.48 -4.75
C THR A 246 29.34 -3.97 -3.59
N GLY A 247 28.01 -4.00 -3.73
CA GLY A 247 27.07 -3.42 -2.77
C GLY A 247 26.96 -1.89 -2.85
N GLU A 248 27.55 -1.27 -3.87
CA GLU A 248 27.47 0.19 -4.09
C GLU A 248 26.02 0.64 -4.31
N THR A 249 25.69 1.81 -3.78
CA THR A 249 24.36 2.41 -3.93
C THR A 249 24.25 3.26 -5.19
N VAL A 250 23.03 3.36 -5.72
CA VAL A 250 22.68 4.21 -6.86
C VAL A 250 21.42 5.01 -6.58
N PRO A 251 21.27 6.22 -7.13
CA PRO A 251 19.99 6.92 -7.07
C PRO A 251 18.99 6.27 -8.01
N PHE A 252 17.73 6.23 -7.59
CA PHE A 252 16.59 5.86 -8.42
C PHE A 252 15.49 6.92 -8.30
N SER A 253 14.87 7.32 -9.40
CA SER A 253 13.74 8.26 -9.36
C SER A 253 12.82 8.09 -10.56
N PHE A 254 11.57 8.50 -10.40
CA PHE A 254 10.59 8.59 -11.48
C PHE A 254 9.51 9.61 -11.15
N THR A 255 8.81 10.09 -12.18
CA THR A 255 7.69 11.03 -12.03
C THR A 255 6.44 10.47 -12.71
N LEU A 256 5.32 10.52 -11.99
CA LEU A 256 3.98 10.31 -12.53
C LEU A 256 3.34 11.67 -12.73
N SER A 257 2.89 12.01 -13.94
CA SER A 257 2.29 13.33 -14.21
C SER A 257 1.10 13.23 -15.16
N ASN A 258 -0.03 13.83 -14.78
CA ASN A 258 -1.22 13.92 -15.62
C ASN A 258 -1.78 15.36 -15.58
N GLY A 259 -2.95 15.60 -16.18
CA GLY A 259 -3.56 16.94 -16.21
C GLY A 259 -4.06 17.49 -14.87
N GLU A 260 -3.96 16.73 -13.77
CA GLU A 260 -4.45 17.12 -12.43
C GLU A 260 -3.31 17.31 -11.42
N GLY A 261 -2.23 16.55 -11.54
CA GLY A 261 -1.05 16.71 -10.72
C GLY A 261 0.07 15.74 -11.05
N ALA A 262 1.19 15.92 -10.35
CA ALA A 262 2.39 15.12 -10.52
C ALA A 262 2.93 14.62 -9.17
N TYR A 263 3.42 13.39 -9.14
CA TYR A 263 4.20 12.82 -8.04
C TYR A 263 5.60 12.47 -8.53
N THR A 264 6.63 12.93 -7.83
CA THR A 264 8.02 12.51 -8.06
C THR A 264 8.49 11.70 -6.86
N PHE A 265 8.88 10.45 -7.13
CA PHE A 265 9.45 9.55 -6.16
C PHE A 265 10.97 9.56 -6.32
N SER A 266 11.68 9.85 -5.25
CA SER A 266 13.15 9.96 -5.25
C SER A 266 13.72 9.04 -4.17
N PHE A 267 14.59 8.13 -4.60
CA PHE A 267 15.34 7.21 -3.77
C PHE A 267 16.82 7.56 -3.92
N PRO A 268 17.42 8.32 -2.99
CA PRO A 268 18.79 8.82 -3.14
C PRO A 268 19.83 7.70 -3.22
N LYS A 269 19.59 6.63 -2.47
CA LYS A 269 20.50 5.48 -2.34
C LYS A 269 19.70 4.19 -2.34
N VAL A 270 19.80 3.42 -3.42
CA VAL A 270 19.31 2.04 -3.49
C VAL A 270 20.45 1.09 -3.77
N GLN A 271 20.47 -0.04 -3.07
CA GLN A 271 21.26 -1.20 -3.47
C GLN A 271 20.45 -2.01 -4.47
N VAL A 272 21.16 -2.59 -5.44
CA VAL A 272 20.56 -3.43 -6.48
C VAL A 272 21.02 -4.86 -6.31
N SER A 273 20.13 -5.81 -6.56
CA SER A 273 20.44 -7.22 -6.59
C SER A 273 19.69 -7.92 -7.71
N GLY A 274 20.37 -8.77 -8.46
CA GLY A 274 19.75 -9.53 -9.55
C GLY A 274 20.70 -10.58 -10.10
N GLU A 275 20.14 -11.59 -10.75
CA GLU A 275 20.91 -12.66 -11.37
C GLU A 275 21.48 -12.23 -12.72
N TRP A 276 22.49 -12.94 -13.21
CA TRP A 276 22.99 -12.75 -14.56
C TRP A 276 21.88 -13.09 -15.56
N PRO A 277 21.55 -12.22 -16.53
CA PRO A 277 20.46 -12.48 -17.45
C PRO A 277 20.88 -13.49 -18.53
N ASP A 278 19.95 -14.36 -18.92
CA ASP A 278 20.09 -15.31 -20.01
C ASP A 278 18.76 -15.44 -20.76
N GLY A 279 18.79 -15.99 -21.97
CA GLY A 279 17.59 -16.12 -22.80
C GLY A 279 17.80 -17.00 -24.05
N GLY A 280 16.67 -17.39 -24.66
CA GLY A 280 16.66 -18.16 -25.89
C GLY A 280 17.10 -17.36 -27.12
N ASN A 281 17.25 -18.04 -28.25
CA ASN A 281 17.69 -17.43 -29.51
C ASN A 281 16.75 -16.35 -30.08
N SER A 282 15.49 -16.30 -29.64
CA SER A 282 14.48 -15.33 -30.07
C SER A 282 14.22 -14.23 -29.05
N ASP A 283 14.87 -14.27 -27.89
CA ASP A 283 14.49 -13.44 -26.76
C ASP A 283 15.24 -12.11 -26.76
N ILE A 284 14.53 -11.05 -26.39
CA ILE A 284 15.19 -9.80 -25.99
C ILE A 284 15.69 -10.03 -24.57
N ILE A 285 17.01 -10.06 -24.40
CA ILE A 285 17.61 -10.28 -23.08
C ILE A 285 17.24 -9.13 -22.15
N GLN A 286 16.71 -9.46 -20.99
CA GLN A 286 16.34 -8.52 -19.94
C GLN A 286 16.95 -8.96 -18.61
N VAL A 287 17.20 -8.00 -17.73
CA VAL A 287 17.61 -8.24 -16.35
C VAL A 287 16.55 -7.69 -15.41
N GLN A 288 16.17 -8.48 -14.42
CA GLN A 288 15.34 -8.02 -13.31
C GLN A 288 16.25 -7.69 -12.13
N LEU A 289 16.15 -6.46 -11.65
CA LEU A 289 16.88 -5.97 -10.49
C LEU A 289 15.90 -5.69 -9.36
N SER A 290 16.10 -6.36 -8.23
CA SER A 290 15.52 -5.93 -6.96
C SER A 290 16.24 -4.69 -6.48
N ILE A 291 15.50 -3.67 -6.07
CA ILE A 291 16.04 -2.45 -5.46
C ILE A 291 15.62 -2.37 -4.00
N THR A 292 16.54 -2.00 -3.13
CA THR A 292 16.27 -1.77 -1.70
C THR A 292 16.95 -0.46 -1.30
N ALA A 293 16.18 0.48 -0.74
CA ALA A 293 16.77 1.73 -0.26
C ALA A 293 17.69 1.47 0.94
N ALA A 294 18.79 2.23 1.01
CA ALA A 294 19.79 2.10 2.05
C ALA A 294 20.20 3.48 2.57
N ASP A 295 20.40 3.59 3.90
CA ASP A 295 20.95 4.74 4.64
C ASP A 295 20.17 6.07 4.57
N GLU A 296 19.44 6.34 3.50
CA GLU A 296 18.75 7.60 3.23
C GLU A 296 17.31 7.35 2.82
N ALA A 297 16.38 8.00 3.53
CA ALA A 297 14.95 7.83 3.30
C ALA A 297 14.54 8.37 1.92
N PRO A 298 13.66 7.68 1.20
CA PRO A 298 13.08 8.22 -0.02
C PRO A 298 12.22 9.45 0.29
N THR A 299 12.09 10.31 -0.69
CA THR A 299 11.20 11.47 -0.64
C THR A 299 10.17 11.36 -1.75
N ILE A 300 8.91 11.65 -1.41
CA ILE A 300 7.83 11.83 -2.39
C ILE A 300 7.51 13.30 -2.43
N THR A 301 7.57 13.91 -3.61
CA THR A 301 7.07 15.26 -3.82
C THR A 301 5.84 15.23 -4.69
N ARG A 302 4.84 16.06 -4.38
CA ARG A 302 3.62 16.21 -5.15
C ARG A 302 3.52 17.63 -5.68
N LYS A 303 2.91 17.81 -6.84
CA LYS A 303 2.66 19.13 -7.42
C LYS A 303 1.30 19.14 -8.08
N LYS A 304 0.41 19.99 -7.58
CA LYS A 304 -0.88 20.23 -8.23
C LYS A 304 -0.66 20.91 -9.58
N ILE A 305 -1.28 20.41 -10.63
CA ILE A 305 -1.29 21.06 -11.94
C ILE A 305 -2.58 21.87 -12.02
N PRO A 306 -2.51 23.21 -12.10
CA PRO A 306 -3.70 24.02 -12.30
C PRO A 306 -4.33 23.63 -13.63
N ARG A 307 -5.64 23.38 -13.64
CA ARG A 307 -6.35 23.24 -14.92
C ARG A 307 -6.17 24.55 -15.68
N LEU A 308 -5.69 24.45 -16.92
CA LEU A 308 -5.73 25.58 -17.84
C LEU A 308 -7.21 26.02 -17.96
N PRO A 309 -7.50 27.33 -17.89
CA PRO A 309 -8.86 27.85 -17.98
C PRO A 309 -9.55 27.45 -19.29
#